data_AF-A0A2W5ZF77-F1
#
_entry.id   AF-A0A2W5ZF77-F1
#
_cell.length_a   1.000
_cell.length_b   1.000
_cell.length_c   1.000
_cell.angle_alpha   90.00
_cell.angle_beta   90.00
_cell.angle_gamma   90.00
#
_symmetry.space_group_name_H-M   'P 1'
#
loop_
_entity.id
_entity.type
_entity.pdbx_description
1 polymer ?
#
loop_
_entity_poly.entity_id
_entity_poly.type
_entity_poly.pdbx_seq_one_letter_code
_entity_poly.pdbx_strand_id
1 'polypeptide(L)'
;MVVSKLDRLSRSMLDFARLLERSSREGWRLLPLDLGVDLTTPAGELVASIMASVAQWERRIISQRTRDALAVRRAEGVRLGGPVAVPVDLAALIAARYRGGSTMRDIAAELTAQGVPTPRGGTQWRPSTLVRVLHREGVPMLPRGRRRLSPAA
;
A
#
# COMPACT_ATOMS: atom_id res chain seq x y z
N MET A 1 26.10 -4.60 -24.63
CA MET A 1 26.16 -3.28 -23.96
C MET A 1 27.40 -3.23 -23.09
N VAL A 2 28.23 -2.21 -23.28
CA VAL A 2 29.43 -1.98 -22.46
C VAL A 2 29.13 -0.83 -21.51
N VAL A 3 29.48 -0.98 -20.24
CA VAL A 3 29.31 0.07 -19.23
C VAL A 3 30.62 0.32 -18.53
N SER A 4 31.01 1.60 -18.40
CA SER A 4 32.29 1.99 -17.81
C SER A 4 32.31 1.81 -16.29
N LYS A 5 31.17 2.02 -15.64
CA LYS A 5 30.97 1.75 -14.21
C LYS A 5 29.60 1.14 -13.93
N LEU A 6 29.55 0.15 -13.06
CA LEU A 6 28.33 -0.54 -12.65
C LEU A 6 27.34 0.41 -11.95
N ASP A 7 27.84 1.34 -11.12
CA ASP A 7 27.01 2.32 -10.39
C ASP A 7 26.22 3.26 -11.32
N ARG A 8 26.71 3.47 -12.54
CA ARG A 8 26.06 4.29 -13.57
C ARG A 8 24.96 3.56 -14.32
N LEU A 9 25.04 2.23 -14.34
CA LEU A 9 24.03 1.38 -14.96
C LEU A 9 22.88 1.13 -13.99
N SER A 10 23.18 0.87 -12.71
CA SER A 10 22.17 0.55 -11.72
C SER A 10 22.55 1.02 -10.33
N ARG A 11 21.60 1.67 -9.66
CA ARG A 11 21.68 2.02 -8.22
C ARG A 11 21.26 0.87 -7.30
N SER A 12 20.93 -0.28 -7.88
CA SER A 12 20.36 -1.44 -7.20
C SER A 12 20.98 -2.71 -7.75
N MET A 13 21.58 -3.50 -6.85
CA MET A 13 22.14 -4.81 -7.17
C MET A 13 21.09 -5.74 -7.82
N LEU A 14 19.83 -5.61 -7.39
CA LEU A 14 18.71 -6.36 -7.94
C LEU A 14 18.40 -5.96 -9.39
N ASP A 15 18.40 -4.66 -9.67
CA ASP A 15 18.11 -4.18 -11.02
C ASP A 15 19.24 -4.57 -11.98
N PHE A 16 20.48 -4.60 -11.49
CA PHE A 16 21.61 -5.16 -12.24
C PHE A 16 21.42 -6.66 -12.54
N ALA A 17 21.08 -7.46 -11.53
CA ALA A 17 20.83 -8.90 -11.71
C ALA A 17 19.71 -9.17 -12.73
N ARG A 18 18.62 -8.40 -12.68
CA ARG A 18 17.52 -8.47 -13.67
C ARG A 18 17.98 -8.09 -15.06
N LEU A 19 18.88 -7.12 -15.18
CA LEU A 19 19.46 -6.71 -16.45
C LEU A 19 20.31 -7.83 -17.06
N LEU A 20 21.04 -8.56 -16.22
CA LEU A 20 21.84 -9.71 -16.63
C LEU A 20 20.98 -10.90 -17.09
N GLU A 21 19.91 -11.20 -16.35
CA GLU A 21 18.94 -12.24 -16.74
C GLU A 21 18.27 -11.89 -18.08
N ARG A 22 17.86 -10.63 -18.23
CA ARG A 22 17.29 -10.12 -19.48
C ARG A 22 18.27 -10.22 -20.64
N SER A 23 19.54 -9.85 -20.42
CA SER A 23 20.56 -9.90 -21.45
C SER A 23 20.80 -11.33 -21.93
N SER A 24 20.88 -12.29 -21.00
CA SER A 24 20.98 -13.71 -21.32
C SER A 24 19.80 -14.22 -22.16
N ARG A 25 18.57 -13.84 -21.80
CA ARG A 25 17.35 -14.27 -22.53
C ARG A 25 17.26 -13.66 -23.93
N GLU A 26 17.71 -12.43 -24.09
CA GLU A 26 17.65 -11.68 -25.35
C GLU A 26 18.93 -11.83 -26.21
N GLY A 27 19.91 -12.62 -25.75
CA GLY A 27 21.13 -12.94 -26.50
C GLY A 27 22.16 -11.82 -26.59
N TRP A 28 22.02 -10.74 -25.82
CA TRP A 28 23.00 -9.67 -25.75
C TRP A 28 23.80 -9.74 -24.45
N ARG A 29 25.01 -9.20 -24.46
CA ARG A 29 25.93 -9.30 -23.32
C ARG A 29 26.07 -7.97 -22.59
N LEU A 30 26.31 -8.05 -21.28
CA LEU A 30 26.59 -6.89 -20.46
C LEU A 30 28.02 -7.00 -19.91
N LEU A 31 28.85 -6.03 -20.26
CA LEU A 31 30.26 -5.98 -19.84
C LEU A 31 30.50 -4.73 -18.99
N PRO A 32 30.56 -4.87 -17.66
CA PRO A 32 31.01 -3.82 -16.76
C PRO A 32 32.54 -3.78 -16.71
N LEU A 33 33.12 -2.67 -17.18
CA LEU A 33 34.59 -2.51 -17.27
C LEU A 33 35.24 -2.29 -15.90
N ASP A 34 34.51 -1.79 -14.91
CA ASP A 34 34.98 -1.53 -13.56
C ASP A 34 34.98 -2.75 -12.64
N LEU A 35 34.25 -3.81 -12.99
CA LEU A 35 34.16 -5.01 -12.17
C LEU A 35 35.41 -5.90 -12.27
N GLY A 36 36.21 -5.73 -13.32
CA GLY A 36 37.39 -6.57 -13.58
C GLY A 36 37.08 -8.06 -13.80
N VAL A 37 35.80 -8.42 -13.93
CA VAL A 37 35.33 -9.80 -14.11
C VAL A 37 34.58 -9.89 -15.43
N ASP A 38 35.01 -10.81 -16.29
CA ASP A 38 34.27 -11.18 -17.48
C ASP A 38 33.07 -12.05 -17.08
N LEU A 39 31.89 -11.41 -17.03
CA LEU A 39 30.61 -12.06 -16.71
C LEU A 39 30.12 -13.04 -17.78
N THR A 40 30.90 -13.27 -18.84
CA THR A 40 30.63 -14.27 -19.89
C THR A 40 31.39 -15.58 -19.67
N THR A 41 32.23 -15.66 -18.63
CA THR A 41 32.93 -16.88 -18.22
C THR A 41 32.15 -17.63 -17.15
N PRO A 42 32.32 -18.96 -16.98
CA PRO A 42 31.68 -19.70 -15.89
C PRO A 42 31.97 -19.13 -14.49
N ALA A 43 33.18 -18.60 -14.27
CA ALA A 43 33.54 -17.93 -13.03
C ALA A 43 32.78 -16.60 -12.86
N GLY A 44 32.64 -15.82 -13.94
CA GLY A 44 31.85 -14.60 -13.95
C GLY A 44 30.36 -14.84 -13.75
N GLU A 45 29.81 -15.92 -14.32
CA GLU A 45 28.43 -16.36 -14.08
C GLU A 45 28.18 -16.73 -12.62
N LEU A 46 29.14 -17.40 -11.97
CA LEU A 46 29.08 -17.68 -10.54
C LEU A 46 29.07 -16.39 -9.72
N VAL A 47 29.98 -15.46 -10.01
CA VAL A 47 30.04 -14.14 -9.33
C VAL A 47 28.71 -13.40 -9.49
N ALA A 48 28.16 -13.35 -10.71
CA ALA A 48 26.87 -12.75 -10.98
C ALA A 48 25.73 -13.42 -10.19
N SER A 49 25.73 -14.75 -10.09
CA SER A 49 24.72 -15.52 -9.36
C SER A 49 24.78 -15.28 -7.84
N ILE A 50 25.98 -15.20 -7.27
CA ILE A 50 26.20 -14.84 -5.87
C ILE A 50 25.69 -13.42 -5.61
N MET A 51 26.05 -12.48 -6.47
CA MET A 51 25.62 -11.09 -6.41
C MET A 51 24.08 -10.94 -6.47
N ALA A 52 23.43 -11.67 -7.39
CA ALA A 52 21.97 -11.71 -7.49
C ALA A 52 21.34 -12.30 -6.21
N SER A 53 21.93 -13.35 -5.64
CA SER A 53 21.45 -14.00 -4.42
C SER A 53 21.54 -13.07 -3.20
N VAL A 54 22.65 -12.35 -3.07
CA VAL A 54 22.85 -11.32 -2.02
C VAL A 54 21.82 -10.21 -2.15
N ALA A 55 21.59 -9.70 -3.37
CA ALA A 55 20.59 -8.66 -3.61
C ALA A 55 19.17 -9.10 -3.20
N GLN A 56 18.79 -10.35 -3.51
CA GLN A 56 17.50 -10.91 -3.11
C GLN A 56 17.41 -11.11 -1.59
N TRP A 57 18.50 -11.54 -0.95
CA TRP A 57 18.57 -11.69 0.50
C TRP A 57 18.37 -10.34 1.20
N GLU A 58 19.11 -9.31 0.81
CA GLU A 58 19.00 -7.97 1.39
C GLU A 58 17.57 -7.42 1.30
N ARG A 59 16.93 -7.54 0.13
CA ARG A 59 15.52 -7.14 -0.06
C ARG A 59 14.57 -7.87 0.88
N ARG A 60 14.78 -9.18 1.08
CA ARG A 60 13.98 -9.98 2.01
C ARG A 60 14.20 -9.51 3.45
N ILE A 61 15.44 -9.23 3.85
CA ILE A 61 15.78 -8.74 5.19
C ILE A 61 15.16 -7.36 5.48
N ILE A 62 15.25 -6.41 4.54
CA ILE A 62 14.60 -5.09 4.69
C ILE A 62 13.09 -5.24 4.87
N SER A 63 12.48 -6.08 4.02
CA SER A 63 11.06 -6.37 4.11
C SER A 63 10.67 -7.04 5.43
N GLN A 64 11.51 -7.98 5.92
CA GLN A 64 11.31 -8.65 7.20
C GLN A 64 11.35 -7.66 8.35
N ARG A 65 12.41 -6.84 8.45
CA ARG A 65 12.55 -5.79 9.48
C ARG A 65 11.35 -4.85 9.50
N THR A 66 10.83 -4.48 8.33
CA THR A 66 9.64 -3.64 8.23
C THR A 66 8.41 -4.34 8.79
N ARG A 67 8.19 -5.62 8.45
CA ARG A 67 7.06 -6.41 8.97
C ARG A 67 7.15 -6.57 10.48
N ASP A 68 8.34 -6.83 11.00
CA ASP A 68 8.59 -7.01 12.44
C ASP A 68 8.30 -5.71 13.21
N ALA A 69 8.81 -4.57 12.73
CA ALA A 69 8.52 -3.26 13.32
C ALA A 69 7.01 -2.94 13.29
N LEU A 70 6.33 -3.26 12.19
CA LEU A 70 4.88 -3.11 12.09
C LEU A 70 4.12 -4.06 13.01
N ALA A 71 4.61 -5.28 13.23
CA ALA A 71 3.99 -6.25 14.14
C ALA A 71 4.06 -5.77 15.60
N VAL A 72 5.22 -5.25 16.03
CA VAL A 72 5.38 -4.62 17.36
C VAL A 72 4.38 -3.47 17.52
N ARG A 73 4.32 -2.56 16.55
CA ARG A 73 3.35 -1.44 16.60
C ARG A 73 1.89 -1.90 16.65
N ARG A 74 1.52 -2.96 15.92
CA ARG A 74 0.17 -3.55 16.04
C ARG A 74 -0.09 -4.08 17.45
N ALA A 75 0.87 -4.77 18.05
CA ALA A 75 0.75 -5.33 19.40
C ALA A 75 0.61 -4.23 20.46
N GLU A 76 1.27 -3.09 20.26
CA GLU A 76 1.11 -1.86 21.06
C GLU A 76 -0.24 -1.14 20.82
N GLY A 77 -1.11 -1.69 19.96
CA GLY A 77 -2.39 -1.08 19.61
C GLY A 77 -2.29 0.10 18.62
N VAL A 78 -1.08 0.39 18.11
CA VAL A 78 -0.88 1.44 17.11
C VAL A 78 -1.49 1.01 15.79
N ARG A 79 -2.48 1.78 15.35
CA ARG A 79 -3.18 1.54 14.09
C ARG A 79 -2.26 1.89 12.92
N LEU A 80 -1.95 0.91 12.08
CA LEU A 80 -1.08 1.08 10.92
C LEU A 80 -1.81 1.65 9.71
N GLY A 81 -1.08 2.40 8.87
CA GLY A 81 -1.59 3.03 7.65
C GLY A 81 -1.59 4.56 7.74
N GLY A 82 -1.82 5.23 6.61
CA GLY A 82 -1.93 6.69 6.58
C GLY A 82 -3.17 7.20 7.32
N PRO A 83 -3.14 8.41 7.89
CA PRO A 83 -4.31 9.01 8.53
C PRO A 83 -5.44 9.15 7.51
N VAL A 84 -6.55 8.47 7.78
CA VAL A 84 -7.79 8.64 7.04
C VAL A 84 -8.48 9.86 7.66
N ALA A 85 -8.38 11.04 7.06
CA ALA A 85 -8.90 12.27 7.68
C ALA A 85 -10.41 12.38 7.41
N VAL A 86 -11.23 11.88 8.34
CA VAL A 86 -12.60 12.39 8.52
C VAL A 86 -12.52 13.30 9.72
N PRO A 87 -12.94 14.57 9.63
CA PRO A 87 -13.08 15.43 10.79
C PRO A 87 -13.92 14.74 11.87
N VAL A 88 -13.53 14.87 13.14
CA VAL A 88 -14.21 14.22 14.27
C VAL A 88 -15.71 14.54 14.27
N ASP A 89 -16.06 15.79 14.00
CA ASP A 89 -17.45 16.27 13.95
C ASP A 89 -18.27 15.59 12.85
N LEU A 90 -17.67 15.35 11.69
CA LEU A 90 -18.34 14.68 10.58
C LEU A 90 -18.57 13.20 10.89
N ALA A 91 -17.61 12.54 11.55
CA ALA A 91 -17.77 11.16 11.98
C ALA A 91 -18.89 11.02 13.03
N ALA A 92 -18.95 11.96 14.00
CA ALA A 92 -20.01 12.03 14.99
C ALA A 92 -21.39 12.28 14.36
N LEU A 93 -21.47 13.19 13.37
CA LEU A 93 -22.71 13.45 12.62
C LEU A 93 -23.21 12.19 11.89
N ILE A 94 -22.30 11.48 11.19
CA ILE A 94 -22.63 10.23 10.49
C ILE A 94 -23.15 9.18 11.49
N ALA A 95 -22.52 9.06 12.66
CA ALA A 95 -22.94 8.15 13.71
C ALA A 95 -24.33 8.51 14.28
N ALA A 96 -24.58 9.78 14.54
CA ALA A 96 -25.87 10.27 15.03
C ALA A 96 -26.99 9.99 14.02
N ARG A 97 -26.79 10.33 12.74
CA ARG A 97 -27.77 10.06 11.66
C ARG A 97 -28.04 8.56 11.52
N TYR A 98 -27.01 7.73 11.60
CA TYR A 98 -27.17 6.28 11.53
C TYR A 98 -27.97 5.71 12.71
N ARG A 99 -27.67 6.15 13.95
CA ARG A 99 -28.44 5.77 15.15
C ARG A 99 -29.89 6.27 15.09
N GLY A 100 -30.12 7.43 14.48
CA GLY A 100 -31.44 7.99 14.18
C GLY A 100 -32.23 7.25 13.10
N GLY A 101 -31.68 6.18 12.50
CA GLY A 101 -32.39 5.30 11.58
C GLY A 101 -32.21 5.62 10.09
N SER A 102 -31.44 6.67 9.74
CA SER A 102 -31.10 6.97 8.34
C SER A 102 -30.34 5.80 7.71
N THR A 103 -30.63 5.48 6.44
CA THR A 103 -29.89 4.41 5.77
C THR A 103 -28.51 4.88 5.32
N MET A 104 -27.56 3.95 5.22
CA MET A 104 -26.23 4.26 4.67
C MET A 104 -26.30 4.81 3.24
N ARG A 105 -27.33 4.47 2.46
CA ARG A 105 -27.49 5.01 1.11
C ARG A 105 -27.91 6.47 1.18
N ASP A 106 -28.86 6.81 2.05
CA ASP A 106 -29.37 8.17 2.20
C ASP A 106 -28.25 9.10 2.70
N ILE A 107 -27.53 8.68 3.74
CA ILE A 107 -26.39 9.44 4.29
C ILE A 107 -25.31 9.65 3.21
N ALA A 108 -25.00 8.61 2.41
CA ALA A 108 -23.99 8.73 1.36
C ALA A 108 -24.43 9.66 0.22
N ALA A 109 -25.70 9.59 -0.18
CA ALA A 109 -26.27 10.47 -1.20
C ALA A 109 -26.25 11.93 -0.74
N GLU A 110 -26.65 12.20 0.50
CA GLU A 110 -26.67 13.54 1.09
C GLU A 110 -25.27 14.16 1.17
N LEU A 111 -24.28 13.42 1.70
CA LEU A 111 -22.90 13.91 1.79
C LEU A 111 -22.26 14.15 0.41
N THR A 112 -22.62 13.33 -0.58
CA THR A 112 -22.18 13.54 -1.97
C THR A 112 -22.81 14.80 -2.56
N ALA A 113 -24.11 15.01 -2.35
CA ALA A 113 -24.82 16.20 -2.82
C ALA A 113 -24.30 17.49 -2.18
N GLN A 114 -23.89 17.43 -0.91
CA GLN A 114 -23.30 18.55 -0.17
C GLN A 114 -21.83 18.82 -0.54
N GLY A 115 -21.22 18.02 -1.41
CA GLY A 115 -19.83 18.19 -1.82
C GLY A 115 -18.81 17.91 -0.71
N VAL A 116 -19.20 17.19 0.35
CA VAL A 116 -18.30 16.89 1.46
C VAL A 116 -17.21 15.92 0.97
N PRO A 117 -15.91 16.25 1.12
CA PRO A 117 -14.84 15.38 0.66
C PRO A 117 -14.81 14.08 1.48
N THR A 118 -14.64 12.96 0.79
CA THR A 118 -14.47 11.65 1.42
C THR A 118 -13.12 11.58 2.16
N PRO A 119 -12.91 10.60 3.06
CA PRO A 119 -11.70 10.51 3.85
C PRO A 119 -10.37 10.35 3.08
N ARG A 120 -10.44 10.08 1.76
CA ARG A 120 -9.29 9.97 0.84
C ARG A 120 -9.31 11.07 -0.24
N GLY A 121 -10.09 12.12 -0.06
CA GLY A 121 -10.19 13.24 -1.01
C GLY A 121 -11.06 12.99 -2.25
N GLY A 122 -11.78 11.87 -2.33
CA GLY A 122 -12.77 11.63 -3.39
C GLY A 122 -14.05 12.42 -3.18
N THR A 123 -14.82 12.63 -4.25
CA THR A 123 -16.05 13.45 -4.28
C THR A 123 -17.35 12.68 -4.05
N GLN A 124 -17.31 11.34 -4.11
CA GLN A 124 -18.50 10.50 -4.00
C GLN A 124 -18.45 9.61 -2.75
N TRP A 125 -19.42 9.76 -1.87
CA TRP A 125 -19.60 8.88 -0.73
C TRP A 125 -20.27 7.58 -1.16
N ARG A 126 -19.71 6.46 -0.69
CA ARG A 126 -20.28 5.12 -0.86
C ARG A 126 -20.69 4.56 0.51
N PRO A 127 -21.74 3.73 0.59
CA PRO A 127 -22.12 3.06 1.84
C PRO A 127 -20.97 2.31 2.52
N SER A 128 -20.06 1.71 1.75
CA SER A 128 -18.86 1.04 2.27
C SER A 128 -17.88 1.99 2.96
N THR A 129 -17.78 3.23 2.48
CA THR A 129 -16.98 4.29 3.12
C THR A 129 -17.57 4.66 4.47
N LEU A 130 -18.90 4.80 4.56
CA LEU A 130 -19.59 5.08 5.83
C LEU A 130 -19.46 3.94 6.85
N VAL A 131 -19.60 2.69 6.40
CA VAL A 131 -19.38 1.51 7.24
C VAL A 131 -17.98 1.53 7.87
N ARG A 132 -16.95 1.87 7.09
CA ARG A 132 -15.58 2.00 7.59
C ARG A 132 -15.43 3.15 8.59
N VAL A 133 -16.12 4.27 8.38
CA VAL A 133 -16.13 5.40 9.33
C VAL A 133 -16.82 5.00 10.64
N LEU A 134 -17.98 4.35 10.58
CA LEU A 134 -18.71 3.91 11.77
C LEU A 134 -17.97 2.82 12.56
N HIS A 135 -17.34 1.86 11.87
CA HIS A 135 -16.47 0.89 12.53
C HIS A 135 -15.25 1.56 13.18
N ARG A 136 -14.74 2.65 12.62
CA ARG A 136 -13.68 3.43 13.24
C ARG A 136 -14.14 4.10 14.54
N GLU A 137 -15.37 4.61 14.56
CA GLU A 137 -15.98 5.25 15.74
C GLU A 137 -16.56 4.24 16.76
N GLY A 138 -16.35 2.93 16.56
CA GLY A 138 -16.86 1.89 17.46
C GLY A 138 -18.39 1.76 17.45
N VAL A 139 -19.07 2.25 16.40
CA VAL A 139 -20.53 2.22 16.30
C VAL A 139 -20.98 0.84 15.81
N PRO A 140 -21.76 0.07 16.61
CA PRO A 140 -22.23 -1.24 16.20
C PRO A 140 -23.28 -1.14 15.09
N MET A 141 -23.28 -2.12 14.18
CA MET A 141 -24.24 -2.18 13.09
C MET A 141 -25.61 -2.63 13.62
N LEU A 142 -26.62 -1.78 13.48
CA LEU A 142 -27.99 -2.10 13.85
C LEU A 142 -28.55 -3.21 12.95
N PRO A 143 -29.27 -4.19 13.52
CA PRO A 143 -29.87 -5.29 12.76
C PRO A 143 -30.83 -4.77 11.68
N ARG A 144 -30.85 -5.46 10.55
CA ARG A 144 -31.72 -5.13 9.40
C ARG A 144 -33.18 -5.35 9.82
N GLY A 145 -33.92 -4.27 10.11
CA GLY A 145 -35.35 -4.35 10.42
C GLY A 145 -35.93 -3.13 11.14
N ARG A 146 -35.14 -2.39 11.94
CA ARG A 146 -35.57 -1.12 12.53
C ARG A 146 -35.24 0.05 11.61
N ARG A 147 -35.94 0.21 10.49
CA ARG A 147 -35.68 1.33 9.57
C ARG A 147 -36.96 1.95 9.04
N ARG A 148 -37.49 2.86 9.86
CA ARG A 148 -38.18 4.14 9.55
C ARG A 148 -39.07 4.45 10.76
N LEU A 149 -38.53 5.14 11.76
CA LEU A 149 -39.37 6.03 12.54
C LEU A 149 -39.27 7.37 11.80
N SER A 150 -40.38 7.77 11.19
CA SER A 150 -40.54 9.12 10.63
C SER A 150 -40.20 10.16 11.71
N PRO A 151 -39.65 11.33 11.35
CA PRO A 151 -39.67 12.46 12.27
C PRO A 151 -41.12 12.79 12.57
N ALA A 152 -41.45 12.86 13.86
CA ALA A 152 -42.73 13.39 14.32
C ALA A 152 -42.78 14.90 14.03
N ALA A 153 -43.94 15.32 13.49
CA ALA A 153 -44.47 16.68 13.33
C ALA A 153 -43.72 17.63 12.39
#